data_AF-A0A976A0N3-F1
#
_entry.id   AF-A0A976A0N3-F1
#
_cell.length_a   1.000
_cell.length_b   1.000
_cell.length_c   1.000
_cell.angle_alpha   90.00
_cell.angle_beta   90.00
_cell.angle_gamma   90.00
#
_symmetry.space_group_name_H-M   'P 1'
#
loop_
_entity.id
_entity.type
_entity.pdbx_description
1 polymer ?
#
loop_
_entity_poly.entity_id
_entity_poly.type
_entity_poly.pdbx_seq_one_letter_code
_entity_poly.pdbx_strand_id
1 'polypeptide(L)'
;MSTGELILYTTEDGGARIRLRAEGGTVWLSQLEMAELFASSKQNIGQHIKNVLADGELAEDSVVKQNFTTASDGKNYRTMLYNLDMILAVGYRVRSHRGTQFRQWATTHLREFLVKGFVMDDERLKEPGGWDYFDELIQRIRDIRASEKRFYQKIRDIYATAVDYDGTTEQAQRFFARTQNKMLWAITGHTAAELIAARSDPNQPNMGSQAGGAAGCGRATWGLPRTTCSSRKSTRSTASW
;
A
#
# COMPACT_ATOMS: atom_id res chain seq x y z
N MET A 1 -19.83 -19.86 11.56
CA MET A 1 -19.14 -18.70 12.16
C MET A 1 -17.65 -18.93 11.98
N SER A 2 -17.03 -18.30 10.99
CA SER A 2 -15.59 -18.47 10.73
C SER A 2 -14.81 -17.65 11.76
N THR A 3 -14.29 -18.33 12.76
CA THR A 3 -13.37 -17.76 13.75
C THR A 3 -12.07 -17.47 13.02
N GLY A 4 -11.86 -16.21 12.61
CA GLY A 4 -10.61 -15.80 11.97
C GLY A 4 -9.46 -15.94 12.95
N GLU A 5 -8.54 -16.84 12.65
CA GLU A 5 -7.32 -17.04 13.42
C GLU A 5 -6.26 -16.05 12.94
N LEU A 6 -5.90 -15.08 13.77
CA LEU A 6 -4.77 -14.20 13.48
C LEU A 6 -3.57 -14.61 14.33
N ILE A 7 -2.46 -14.93 13.67
CA ILE A 7 -1.17 -15.20 14.31
C ILE A 7 -0.36 -13.90 14.27
N LEU A 8 -0.04 -13.32 15.43
CA LEU A 8 0.74 -12.07 15.52
C LEU A 8 2.25 -12.29 15.30
N TYR A 9 2.80 -13.37 15.87
CA TYR A 9 4.17 -13.80 15.65
C TYR A 9 4.33 -15.27 16.06
N THR A 10 5.24 -15.98 15.42
CA THR A 10 5.65 -17.34 15.80
C THR A 10 7.04 -17.23 16.43
N THR A 11 7.20 -17.71 17.66
CA THR A 11 8.52 -17.85 18.30
C THR A 11 9.34 -18.92 17.59
N GLU A 12 10.67 -18.82 17.61
CA GLU A 12 11.58 -19.86 17.09
C GLU A 12 11.30 -21.25 17.70
N ASP A 13 10.87 -21.29 18.96
CA ASP A 13 10.50 -22.52 19.67
C ASP A 13 9.13 -23.10 19.24
N GLY A 14 8.39 -22.46 18.33
CA GLY A 14 7.04 -22.84 17.91
C GLY A 14 5.96 -22.76 19.01
N GLY A 15 6.33 -22.44 20.25
CA GLY A 15 5.49 -22.61 21.43
C GLY A 15 4.43 -21.53 21.66
N ALA A 16 4.57 -20.32 21.10
CA ALA A 16 3.57 -19.27 21.26
C ALA A 16 2.87 -18.97 19.92
N ARG A 17 1.94 -19.85 19.53
CA ARG A 17 0.91 -19.53 18.53
C ARG A 17 -0.25 -18.87 19.26
N ILE A 18 -0.31 -17.55 19.19
CA ILE A 18 -1.43 -16.84 19.79
C ILE A 18 -2.55 -16.81 18.79
N ARG A 19 -3.63 -17.52 19.13
CA ARG A 19 -4.88 -17.54 18.39
C ARG A 19 -5.66 -16.29 18.78
N LEU A 20 -5.44 -15.21 18.04
CA LEU A 20 -6.15 -13.97 18.28
C LEU A 20 -7.56 -14.10 17.72
N ARG A 21 -8.55 -13.88 18.57
CA ARG A 21 -9.95 -13.84 18.17
C ARG A 21 -10.17 -12.50 17.47
N ALA A 22 -10.12 -12.51 16.15
CA ALA A 22 -10.27 -11.29 15.39
C ALA A 22 -11.76 -10.99 15.16
N GLU A 23 -12.27 -9.94 15.81
CA GLU A 23 -13.67 -9.50 15.73
C GLU A 23 -13.71 -8.10 15.09
N GLY A 24 -14.27 -7.99 13.89
CA GLY A 24 -14.49 -6.69 13.23
C GLY A 24 -13.23 -5.98 12.74
N GLY A 25 -12.24 -6.69 12.21
CA GLY A 25 -11.03 -6.06 11.66
C GLY A 25 -9.91 -5.82 12.66
N THR A 26 -10.14 -6.08 13.95
CA THR A 26 -9.15 -5.88 15.01
C THR A 26 -9.08 -7.05 15.99
N VAL A 27 -8.05 -7.04 16.83
CA VAL A 27 -7.76 -8.06 17.83
C VAL A 27 -8.12 -7.52 19.20
N TRP A 28 -8.76 -8.35 20.02
CA TRP A 28 -9.08 -8.03 21.40
C TRP A 28 -8.46 -9.06 22.34
N LEU A 29 -7.65 -8.60 23.29
CA LEU A 29 -7.08 -9.44 24.35
C LEU A 29 -7.40 -8.89 25.73
N SER A 30 -7.68 -9.77 26.67
CA SER A 30 -7.71 -9.45 28.10
C SER A 30 -6.30 -9.20 28.64
N GLN A 31 -6.22 -8.56 29.80
CA GLN A 31 -4.96 -8.35 30.51
C GLN A 31 -4.23 -9.66 30.84
N LEU A 32 -4.98 -10.75 31.07
CA LEU A 32 -4.41 -12.06 31.36
C LEU A 32 -3.80 -12.68 30.09
N GLU A 33 -4.51 -12.63 28.97
CA GLU A 33 -4.00 -13.12 27.68
C GLU A 33 -2.77 -12.32 27.23
N MET A 34 -2.73 -11.00 27.46
CA MET A 34 -1.53 -10.20 27.22
C MET A 34 -0.34 -10.59 28.12
N ALA A 35 -0.62 -10.96 29.37
CA ALA A 35 0.42 -11.43 30.30
C ALA A 35 1.01 -12.76 29.83
N GLU A 36 0.17 -13.69 29.37
CA GLU A 36 0.59 -14.95 28.75
C GLU A 36 1.39 -14.69 27.46
N LEU A 37 0.86 -13.85 26.57
CA LEU A 37 1.49 -13.42 25.32
C LEU A 37 2.92 -12.96 25.56
N PHE A 38 3.13 -11.98 26.42
CA PHE A 38 4.46 -11.43 26.66
C PHE A 38 5.26 -12.16 27.76
N ALA A 39 4.79 -13.31 28.26
CA ALA A 39 5.42 -14.00 29.39
C ALA A 39 5.77 -13.04 30.55
N SER A 40 4.78 -12.25 30.96
CA SER A 40 4.87 -11.25 32.01
C SER A 40 3.77 -11.46 33.05
N SER A 41 3.77 -10.68 34.13
CA SER A 41 2.70 -10.73 35.12
C SER A 41 1.53 -9.83 34.72
N LYS A 42 0.31 -10.22 35.10
CA LYS A 42 -0.90 -9.40 34.91
C LYS A 42 -0.70 -7.98 35.49
N GLN A 43 -0.09 -7.89 36.68
CA GLN A 43 0.19 -6.62 37.35
C GLN A 43 1.11 -5.72 36.50
N ASN A 44 2.18 -6.28 35.92
CA ASN A 44 3.10 -5.52 35.09
C ASN A 44 2.43 -5.00 33.81
N ILE A 45 1.61 -5.84 33.16
CA ILE A 45 0.79 -5.42 32.01
C ILE A 45 -0.15 -4.27 32.42
N GLY A 46 -0.79 -4.35 33.58
CA GLY A 46 -1.68 -3.30 34.09
C GLY A 46 -0.96 -1.98 34.32
N GLN A 47 0.28 -2.04 34.83
CA GLN A 47 1.10 -0.85 35.00
C GLN A 47 1.45 -0.21 33.66
N HIS A 48 1.81 -1.01 32.65
CA HIS A 48 2.10 -0.48 31.31
C HIS A 48 0.87 0.16 30.66
N ILE A 49 -0.31 -0.46 30.78
CA ILE A 49 -1.57 0.10 30.27
C ILE A 49 -1.85 1.47 30.93
N LYS A 50 -1.74 1.53 32.26
CA LYS A 50 -1.96 2.79 33.00
C LYS A 50 -1.00 3.89 32.54
N ASN A 51 0.27 3.55 32.31
CA ASN A 51 1.25 4.51 31.82
C ASN A 51 0.93 4.97 30.39
N VAL A 52 0.56 4.06 29.48
CA VAL A 52 0.19 4.40 28.09
C VAL A 52 -0.98 5.39 28.05
N LEU A 53 -2.00 5.18 28.89
CA LEU A 53 -3.14 6.10 29.00
C LEU A 53 -2.75 7.43 29.66
N ALA A 54 -1.90 7.39 30.69
CA ALA A 54 -1.43 8.59 31.38
C ALA A 54 -0.53 9.48 30.50
N ASP A 55 0.27 8.86 29.64
CA ASP A 55 1.14 9.54 28.67
C ASP A 55 0.32 10.13 27.50
N GLY A 56 -0.96 9.79 27.38
CA GLY A 56 -1.86 10.28 26.32
C GLY A 56 -1.58 9.67 24.96
N GLU A 57 -0.84 8.55 24.87
CA GLU A 57 -0.54 7.89 23.59
C GLU A 57 -1.80 7.30 22.94
N LEU A 58 -2.74 6.82 23.76
CA LEU A 58 -3.99 6.21 23.34
C LEU A 58 -5.15 6.74 24.19
N ALA A 59 -6.30 6.98 23.56
CA ALA A 59 -7.52 7.37 24.26
C ALA A 59 -8.25 6.13 24.81
N GLU A 60 -8.59 6.12 26.09
CA GLU A 60 -9.17 4.97 26.78
C GLU A 60 -10.44 4.42 26.09
N ASP A 61 -11.33 5.32 25.65
CA ASP A 61 -12.59 4.97 24.98
C ASP A 61 -12.39 4.26 23.62
N SER A 62 -11.23 4.43 22.99
CA SER A 62 -10.92 3.84 21.68
C SER A 62 -10.28 2.45 21.78
N VAL A 63 -9.68 2.13 22.93
CA VAL A 63 -8.81 0.96 23.09
C VAL A 63 -9.32 -0.04 24.11
N VAL A 64 -10.31 0.32 24.94
CA VAL A 64 -10.87 -0.55 25.98
C VAL A 64 -12.33 -0.90 25.69
N LYS A 65 -12.64 -2.20 25.66
CA LYS A 65 -14.02 -2.72 25.56
C LYS A 65 -14.34 -3.53 26.82
N GLN A 66 -15.52 -3.32 27.39
CA GLN A 66 -16.02 -4.16 28.47
C GLN A 66 -16.70 -5.41 27.87
N ASN A 67 -16.29 -6.59 28.33
CA ASN A 67 -16.96 -7.83 28.00
C ASN A 67 -17.44 -8.55 29.26
N PHE A 68 -18.57 -9.24 29.15
CA PHE A 68 -19.10 -10.08 30.23
C PHE A 68 -18.60 -11.51 30.02
N THR A 69 -17.77 -11.99 30.93
CA THR A 69 -17.37 -13.39 30.96
C THR A 69 -18.16 -14.10 32.04
N THR A 70 -18.96 -15.09 31.67
CA THR A 70 -19.65 -15.97 32.62
C THR A 70 -18.64 -17.02 33.10
N ALA A 71 -18.29 -16.97 34.38
CA ALA A 71 -17.43 -18.01 34.97
C ALA A 71 -18.23 -19.29 35.22
N SER A 72 -17.52 -20.40 35.43
CA SER A 72 -18.06 -21.71 35.83
C SER A 72 -18.91 -21.66 37.12
N ASP A 73 -18.79 -20.59 37.90
CA ASP A 73 -19.53 -20.33 39.14
C ASP A 73 -20.88 -19.58 38.91
N GLY A 74 -21.31 -19.43 37.65
CA GLY A 74 -22.55 -18.75 37.26
C GLY A 74 -22.54 -17.22 37.42
N LYS A 75 -21.44 -16.65 37.90
CA LYS A 75 -21.26 -15.20 38.08
C LYS A 75 -20.66 -14.56 36.84
N ASN A 76 -21.24 -13.43 36.43
CA ASN A 76 -20.70 -12.59 35.36
C ASN A 76 -19.61 -11.68 35.91
N TYR A 77 -18.38 -11.86 35.42
CA TYR A 77 -17.28 -10.94 35.70
C TYR A 77 -17.14 -9.97 34.54
N ARG A 78 -16.97 -8.68 34.87
CA ARG A 78 -16.62 -7.65 33.89
C ARG A 78 -15.12 -7.78 33.61
N THR A 79 -14.78 -8.19 32.39
CA THR A 79 -13.41 -8.29 31.92
C THR A 79 -13.14 -7.16 30.93
N MET A 80 -12.08 -6.39 31.17
CA MET A 80 -11.61 -5.40 30.21
C MET A 80 -10.84 -6.10 29.09
N LEU A 81 -11.23 -5.82 27.85
CA LEU A 81 -10.52 -6.21 26.64
C LEU A 81 -9.82 -5.00 26.05
N TYR A 82 -8.64 -5.23 25.51
CA TYR A 82 -7.76 -4.23 24.94
C TYR A 82 -7.54 -4.53 23.46
N ASN A 83 -7.62 -3.50 22.62
CA ASN A 83 -7.50 -3.62 21.18
C ASN A 83 -6.03 -3.84 20.74
N LEU A 84 -5.83 -4.03 19.42
CA LEU A 84 -4.49 -4.22 18.84
C LEU A 84 -3.51 -3.08 19.18
N ASP A 85 -3.94 -1.83 19.14
CA ASP A 85 -3.07 -0.68 19.39
C ASP A 85 -2.50 -0.69 20.82
N MET A 86 -3.35 -1.00 21.81
CA MET A 86 -2.89 -1.17 23.19
C MET A 86 -1.95 -2.37 23.33
N ILE A 87 -2.24 -3.49 22.65
CA ILE A 87 -1.37 -4.69 22.68
C ILE A 87 0.02 -4.36 22.13
N LEU A 88 0.09 -3.62 21.01
CA LEU A 88 1.36 -3.17 20.41
C LEU A 88 2.09 -2.21 21.35
N ALA A 89 1.41 -1.19 21.89
CA ALA A 89 1.99 -0.19 22.78
C ALA A 89 2.59 -0.82 24.06
N VAL A 90 1.91 -1.81 24.62
CA VAL A 90 2.40 -2.60 25.76
C VAL A 90 3.57 -3.48 25.33
N GLY A 91 3.49 -4.16 24.19
CA GLY A 91 4.54 -5.05 23.69
C GLY A 91 5.91 -4.39 23.55
N TYR A 92 5.94 -3.11 23.14
CA TYR A 92 7.19 -2.34 23.09
C TYR A 92 7.79 -2.04 24.48
N ARG A 93 6.96 -1.96 25.52
CA ARG A 93 7.37 -1.57 26.89
C ARG A 93 7.73 -2.75 27.78
N VAL A 94 7.16 -3.93 27.53
CA VAL A 94 7.36 -5.10 28.39
C VAL A 94 8.82 -5.57 28.33
N ARG A 95 9.43 -5.70 29.51
CA ARG A 95 10.78 -6.26 29.68
C ARG A 95 10.70 -7.75 29.96
N SER A 96 10.54 -8.54 28.92
CA SER A 96 10.58 -10.01 28.98
C SER A 96 11.32 -10.57 27.76
N HIS A 97 11.68 -11.86 27.80
CA HIS A 97 12.27 -12.54 26.65
C HIS A 97 11.34 -12.45 25.42
N ARG A 98 10.04 -12.72 25.60
CA ARG A 98 9.03 -12.59 24.55
C ARG A 98 8.86 -11.15 24.07
N GLY A 99 8.93 -10.16 24.97
CA GLY A 99 8.91 -8.75 24.60
C GLY A 99 10.12 -8.36 23.74
N THR A 100 11.30 -8.93 24.01
CA THR A 100 12.49 -8.72 23.17
C THR A 100 12.33 -9.34 21.79
N GLN A 101 11.83 -10.59 21.70
CA GLN A 101 11.54 -11.23 20.41
C GLN A 101 10.51 -10.43 19.61
N PHE A 102 9.43 -9.96 20.25
CA PHE A 102 8.43 -9.11 19.63
C PHE A 102 9.03 -7.83 19.06
N ARG A 103 9.90 -7.13 19.82
CA ARG A 103 10.57 -5.92 19.32
C ARG A 103 11.53 -6.21 18.17
N GLN A 104 12.27 -7.31 18.20
CA GLN A 104 13.14 -7.72 17.10
C GLN A 104 12.33 -8.00 15.83
N TRP A 105 11.24 -8.77 15.96
CA TRP A 105 10.29 -9.04 14.89
C TRP A 105 9.74 -7.74 14.30
N ALA A 106 9.22 -6.84 15.14
CA ALA A 106 8.64 -5.59 14.67
C ALA A 106 9.68 -4.68 14.00
N THR A 107 10.92 -4.65 14.52
CA THR A 107 12.02 -3.89 13.92
C THR A 107 12.41 -4.42 12.54
N THR A 108 12.40 -5.74 12.35
CA THR A 108 12.69 -6.36 11.05
C THR A 108 11.64 -5.97 10.01
N HIS A 109 10.36 -6.03 10.36
CA HIS A 109 9.27 -5.67 9.44
C HIS A 109 9.25 -4.16 9.17
N LEU A 110 9.48 -3.33 10.18
CA LEU A 110 9.58 -1.89 10.00
C LEU A 110 10.77 -1.52 9.11
N ARG A 111 11.92 -2.19 9.28
CA ARG A 111 13.08 -1.99 8.40
C ARG A 111 12.76 -2.39 6.97
N GLU A 112 12.09 -3.53 6.77
CA GLU A 112 11.67 -3.97 5.45
C GLU A 112 10.74 -2.95 4.79
N PHE A 113 9.76 -2.43 5.53
CA PHE A 113 8.89 -1.36 5.06
C PHE A 113 9.69 -0.12 4.63
N LEU A 114 10.62 0.33 5.46
CA LEU A 114 11.41 1.53 5.19
C LEU A 114 12.36 1.36 3.99
N VAL A 115 12.86 0.15 3.73
CA VAL A 115 13.78 -0.13 2.61
C VAL A 115 13.04 -0.44 1.31
N LYS A 116 12.01 -1.30 1.35
CA LYS A 116 11.29 -1.80 0.16
C LYS A 116 10.03 -0.99 -0.17
N GLY A 117 9.48 -0.28 0.81
CA GLY A 117 8.19 0.42 0.71
C GLY A 117 6.96 -0.45 0.99
N PHE A 118 7.13 -1.74 1.33
CA PHE A 118 6.03 -2.66 1.65
C PHE A 118 6.48 -3.78 2.59
N VAL A 119 5.52 -4.43 3.25
CA VAL A 119 5.69 -5.65 4.08
C VAL A 119 4.62 -6.65 3.67
N MET A 120 4.99 -7.92 3.51
CA MET A 120 4.06 -8.98 3.12
C MET A 120 4.24 -10.22 4.00
N ASP A 121 3.12 -10.91 4.22
CA ASP A 121 3.06 -12.21 4.86
C ASP A 121 2.59 -13.23 3.81
N ASP A 122 3.55 -13.91 3.17
CA ASP A 122 3.29 -14.79 2.03
C ASP A 122 2.50 -16.05 2.43
N GLU A 123 2.68 -16.56 3.65
CA GLU A 123 1.96 -17.73 4.13
C GLU A 123 0.49 -17.39 4.34
N ARG A 124 0.21 -16.26 4.99
CA ARG A 124 -1.17 -15.79 5.18
C ARG A 124 -1.86 -15.41 3.88
N LEU A 125 -1.13 -14.85 2.90
CA LEU A 125 -1.71 -14.54 1.59
C LEU A 125 -2.04 -15.80 0.77
N LYS A 126 -1.32 -16.91 0.99
CA LYS A 126 -1.64 -18.22 0.36
C LYS A 126 -2.83 -18.90 1.03
N GLU A 127 -2.92 -18.80 2.36
CA GLU A 127 -3.95 -19.44 3.15
C GLU A 127 -4.69 -18.42 4.02
N PRO A 128 -5.63 -17.64 3.44
CA PRO A 128 -6.18 -16.45 4.10
C PRO A 128 -7.01 -16.70 5.37
N GLY A 129 -7.26 -17.94 5.80
CA GLY A 129 -7.87 -18.23 7.12
C GLY A 129 -9.22 -17.53 7.42
N GLY A 130 -9.89 -16.98 6.40
CA GLY A 130 -11.12 -16.17 6.50
C GLY A 130 -10.96 -14.66 6.29
N TRP A 131 -9.73 -14.13 6.12
CA TRP A 131 -9.44 -12.71 5.90
C TRP A 131 -8.81 -12.51 4.52
N ASP A 132 -9.63 -12.14 3.55
CA ASP A 132 -9.19 -11.97 2.16
C ASP A 132 -8.98 -10.48 1.82
N TYR A 133 -7.78 -9.97 2.14
CA TYR A 133 -7.32 -8.67 1.64
C TYR A 133 -6.57 -8.80 0.31
N PHE A 134 -6.55 -9.99 -0.31
CA PHE A 134 -5.81 -10.23 -1.55
C PHE A 134 -6.39 -9.39 -2.68
N ASP A 135 -7.71 -9.32 -2.79
CA ASP A 135 -8.38 -8.49 -3.78
C ASP A 135 -8.07 -7.00 -3.60
N GLU A 136 -8.05 -6.50 -2.36
CA GLU A 136 -7.65 -5.12 -2.06
C GLU A 136 -6.19 -4.85 -2.46
N LEU A 137 -5.29 -5.79 -2.16
CA LEU A 137 -3.88 -5.72 -2.56
C LEU A 137 -3.74 -5.66 -4.08
N ILE A 138 -4.49 -6.48 -4.82
CA ILE A 138 -4.51 -6.47 -6.29
C ILE A 138 -5.01 -5.12 -6.80
N GLN A 139 -6.05 -4.53 -6.21
CA GLN A 139 -6.52 -3.20 -6.60
C GLN A 139 -5.46 -2.12 -6.37
N ARG A 140 -4.82 -2.09 -5.19
CA ARG A 140 -3.71 -1.16 -4.93
C ARG A 140 -2.56 -1.32 -5.92
N ILE A 141 -2.18 -2.56 -6.25
CA ILE A 141 -1.16 -2.84 -7.28
C ILE A 141 -1.62 -2.34 -8.66
N ARG A 142 -2.90 -2.50 -9.01
CA ARG A 142 -3.46 -1.97 -10.27
C ARG A 142 -3.42 -0.46 -10.30
N ASP A 143 -3.77 0.23 -9.22
CA ASP A 143 -3.71 1.69 -9.12
C ASP A 143 -2.26 2.20 -9.25
N ILE A 144 -1.31 1.55 -8.57
CA ILE A 144 0.12 1.84 -8.70
C ILE A 144 0.55 1.65 -10.18
N ARG A 145 0.18 0.53 -10.80
CA ARG A 145 0.51 0.26 -12.23
C ARG A 145 -0.15 1.23 -13.20
N ALA A 146 -1.38 1.65 -12.91
CA ALA A 146 -2.12 2.63 -13.70
C ALA A 146 -1.51 4.04 -13.59
N SER A 147 -0.96 4.37 -12.41
CA SER A 147 -0.24 5.63 -12.17
C SER A 147 1.14 5.65 -12.86
N GLU A 148 1.71 4.47 -13.12
CA GLU A 148 3.06 4.37 -13.66
C GLU A 148 3.07 4.28 -15.19
N LYS A 149 3.68 5.30 -15.79
CA LYS A 149 4.35 5.30 -17.10
C LYS A 149 5.02 3.95 -17.46
N ARG A 150 5.44 3.16 -16.47
CA ARG A 150 6.05 1.83 -16.59
C ARG A 150 5.14 0.75 -17.19
N PHE A 151 3.82 0.80 -17.02
CA PHE A 151 2.94 -0.20 -17.65
C PHE A 151 2.91 -0.03 -19.17
N TYR A 152 2.78 1.22 -19.63
CA TYR A 152 2.89 1.55 -21.04
C TYR A 152 4.30 1.30 -21.59
N GLN A 153 5.34 1.55 -20.81
CA GLN A 153 6.73 1.20 -21.18
C GLN A 153 6.91 -0.31 -21.31
N LYS A 154 6.41 -1.14 -20.39
CA LYS A 154 6.50 -2.61 -20.49
C LYS A 154 5.82 -3.16 -21.73
N ILE A 155 4.64 -2.65 -22.08
CA ILE A 155 3.95 -3.06 -23.32
C ILE A 155 4.78 -2.65 -24.53
N ARG A 156 5.32 -1.43 -24.54
CA ARG A 156 6.22 -0.97 -25.59
C ARG A 156 7.48 -1.84 -25.68
N ASP A 157 8.06 -2.25 -24.55
CA ASP A 157 9.27 -3.07 -24.50
C ASP A 157 9.02 -4.49 -25.05
N ILE A 158 7.89 -5.11 -24.70
CA ILE A 158 7.47 -6.41 -25.26
C ILE A 158 7.22 -6.31 -26.77
N TYR A 159 6.61 -5.22 -27.23
CA TYR A 159 6.40 -5.00 -28.66
C TYR A 159 7.70 -4.72 -29.40
N ALA A 160 8.67 -4.05 -28.77
CA ALA A 160 9.98 -3.80 -29.36
C ALA A 160 10.81 -5.09 -29.55
N THR A 161 10.52 -6.15 -28.79
CA THR A 161 11.14 -7.48 -29.00
C THR A 161 10.54 -8.28 -30.17
N ALA A 162 9.47 -7.81 -30.81
CA ALA A 162 8.94 -8.49 -31.98
C ALA A 162 9.85 -8.27 -33.20
N VAL A 163 10.16 -9.35 -33.92
CA VAL A 163 11.11 -9.35 -35.06
C VAL A 163 10.69 -8.39 -36.18
N ASP A 164 9.39 -8.19 -36.37
CA ASP A 164 8.83 -7.37 -37.45
C ASP A 164 8.42 -5.95 -36.99
N TYR A 165 8.88 -5.52 -35.80
CA TYR A 165 8.50 -4.23 -35.26
C TYR A 165 9.34 -3.07 -35.82
N ASP A 166 8.70 -2.19 -36.58
CA ASP A 166 9.23 -0.86 -36.93
C ASP A 166 8.37 0.24 -36.31
N GLY A 167 8.92 0.93 -35.31
CA GLY A 167 8.25 2.01 -34.59
C GLY A 167 8.00 3.28 -35.41
N THR A 168 8.52 3.36 -36.64
CA THR A 168 8.27 4.47 -37.56
C THR A 168 7.06 4.25 -38.46
N THR A 169 6.55 3.01 -38.55
CA THR A 169 5.38 2.69 -39.37
C THR A 169 4.10 3.34 -38.83
N GLU A 170 3.26 3.80 -39.75
CA GLU A 170 1.96 4.41 -39.41
C GLU A 170 1.05 3.41 -38.68
N GLN A 171 1.15 2.12 -39.02
CA GLN A 171 0.39 1.05 -38.37
C GLN A 171 0.75 0.92 -36.89
N ALA A 172 2.04 0.92 -36.56
CA ALA A 172 2.51 0.88 -35.17
C ALA A 172 2.06 2.13 -34.39
N GLN A 173 2.17 3.32 -34.98
CA GLN A 173 1.73 4.56 -34.35
C GLN A 173 0.22 4.57 -34.04
N ARG A 174 -0.61 4.16 -35.02
CA ARG A 174 -2.06 4.06 -34.84
C ARG A 174 -2.43 2.99 -33.81
N PHE A 175 -1.73 1.86 -33.78
CA PHE A 175 -1.94 0.81 -32.79
C PHE A 175 -1.66 1.32 -31.38
N PHE A 176 -0.51 1.92 -31.13
CA PHE A 176 -0.16 2.45 -29.80
C PHE A 176 -1.09 3.59 -29.37
N ALA A 177 -1.47 4.49 -30.29
CA ALA A 177 -2.43 5.54 -29.99
C ALA A 177 -3.80 4.96 -29.56
N ARG A 178 -4.27 3.91 -30.23
CA ARG A 178 -5.52 3.21 -29.85
C ARG A 178 -5.40 2.48 -28.52
N THR A 179 -4.30 1.76 -28.30
CA THR A 179 -4.04 1.04 -27.04
C THR A 179 -3.94 2.00 -25.86
N GLN A 180 -3.23 3.11 -26.02
CA GLN A 180 -3.10 4.16 -25.01
C GLN A 180 -4.47 4.77 -24.67
N ASN A 181 -5.30 5.06 -25.68
CA ASN A 181 -6.65 5.58 -25.45
C ASN A 181 -7.56 4.59 -24.71
N LYS A 182 -7.52 3.31 -25.08
CA LYS A 182 -8.29 2.25 -24.38
C LYS A 182 -7.87 2.09 -22.93
N MET A 183 -6.57 2.17 -22.66
CA MET A 183 -6.04 2.08 -21.29
C MET A 183 -6.44 3.29 -20.45
N LEU A 184 -6.31 4.48 -21.02
CA LEU A 184 -6.68 5.72 -20.35
C LEU A 184 -8.16 5.72 -19.97
N TRP A 185 -9.01 5.25 -20.88
CA TRP A 185 -10.44 5.09 -20.61
C TRP A 185 -10.73 4.03 -19.53
N ALA A 186 -10.03 2.89 -19.54
CA ALA A 186 -10.21 1.85 -18.53
C ALA A 186 -9.85 2.31 -17.09
N ILE A 187 -8.92 3.27 -16.96
CA ILE A 187 -8.48 3.81 -15.67
C ILE A 187 -9.33 5.01 -15.25
N THR A 188 -9.59 5.93 -16.17
CA THR A 188 -10.16 7.25 -15.85
C THR A 188 -11.64 7.41 -16.25
N GLY A 189 -12.20 6.47 -17.00
CA GLY A 189 -13.52 6.60 -17.63
C GLY A 189 -13.56 7.55 -18.83
N HIS A 190 -12.42 8.16 -19.18
CA HIS A 190 -12.32 9.18 -20.22
C HIS A 190 -11.26 8.86 -21.28
N THR A 191 -11.52 9.26 -22.52
CA THR A 191 -10.51 9.19 -23.59
C THR A 191 -9.47 10.31 -23.45
N ALA A 192 -8.33 10.19 -24.14
CA ALA A 192 -7.30 11.22 -24.10
C ALA A 192 -7.81 12.57 -24.63
N ALA A 193 -8.68 12.54 -25.64
CA ALA A 193 -9.30 13.74 -26.18
C ALA A 193 -10.24 14.39 -25.15
N GLU A 194 -11.04 13.59 -24.45
CA GLU A 194 -11.93 14.07 -23.38
C GLU A 194 -11.15 14.65 -22.20
N LEU A 195 -10.05 14.01 -21.79
CA LEU A 195 -9.19 14.53 -20.72
C LEU A 195 -8.50 15.83 -21.11
N ILE A 196 -8.07 15.96 -22.38
CA ILE A 196 -7.50 17.22 -22.88
C ILE A 196 -8.58 18.30 -22.90
N ALA A 197 -9.78 18.00 -23.39
CA ALA A 197 -10.90 18.94 -23.40
C ALA A 197 -11.30 19.38 -21.98
N ALA A 198 -11.38 18.45 -21.03
CA ALA A 198 -11.71 18.74 -19.64
C ALA A 198 -10.64 19.59 -18.92
N ARG A 199 -9.37 19.48 -19.32
CA ARG A 199 -8.25 20.24 -18.75
C ARG A 199 -7.99 21.58 -19.42
N SER A 200 -8.56 21.81 -20.61
CA SER A 200 -8.37 23.02 -21.39
C SER A 200 -9.37 24.08 -20.97
N ASP A 201 -8.98 24.98 -20.06
CA ASP A 201 -9.81 26.09 -19.59
C ASP A 201 -9.31 27.42 -20.18
N PRO A 202 -10.09 28.09 -21.06
CA PRO A 202 -9.72 29.37 -21.66
C PRO A 202 -9.47 30.49 -20.64
N ASN A 203 -10.01 30.36 -19.42
CA ASN A 203 -9.88 31.36 -18.37
C ASN A 203 -8.59 31.21 -17.55
N GLN A 204 -7.82 30.14 -17.77
CA GLN A 204 -6.53 29.93 -17.11
C GLN A 204 -5.35 30.31 -18.02
N PRO A 205 -4.25 30.85 -17.47
CA PRO A 205 -3.05 31.14 -18.24
C PRO A 205 -2.55 29.88 -18.97
N ASN A 206 -2.19 30.03 -20.25
CA ASN A 206 -1.84 28.93 -21.17
C ASN A 206 -2.91 27.84 -21.31
N MET A 207 -4.20 28.18 -21.15
CA MET A 207 -5.31 27.22 -21.17
C MET A 207 -5.16 26.05 -20.17
N GLY A 208 -4.55 26.31 -19.00
CA GLY A 208 -4.30 25.27 -17.99
C GLY A 208 -3.05 24.42 -18.23
N SER A 209 -2.23 24.77 -19.24
CA SER A 209 -0.97 24.07 -19.53
C SER A 209 0.12 24.40 -18.50
N GLN A 210 0.48 23.43 -17.66
CA GLN A 210 1.66 23.51 -16.79
C GLN A 210 2.94 23.22 -17.57
N ALA A 211 3.53 24.24 -18.20
CA ALA A 211 4.90 24.18 -18.71
C ALA A 211 5.85 24.64 -17.59
N GLY A 212 6.54 23.70 -16.94
CA GLY A 212 7.55 24.03 -15.94
C GLY A 212 8.83 24.61 -16.58
N GLY A 213 9.20 25.83 -16.17
CA GLY A 213 10.57 26.35 -16.16
C GLY A 213 11.14 26.87 -17.50
N ALA A 214 11.40 28.18 -17.57
CA ALA A 214 11.98 28.87 -18.72
C ALA A 214 13.49 28.61 -18.88
N ALA A 215 13.94 28.30 -20.11
CA ALA A 215 15.15 28.86 -20.75
C ALA A 215 15.36 28.26 -22.16
N GLY A 216 15.53 29.13 -23.16
CA GLY A 216 16.11 28.78 -24.46
C GLY A 216 15.13 28.34 -25.53
N CYS A 217 15.08 29.10 -26.62
CA CYS A 217 14.36 28.79 -27.85
C CYS A 217 14.73 27.36 -28.35
N GLY A 218 13.80 26.42 -28.21
CA GLY A 218 14.05 25.02 -28.54
C GLY A 218 12.82 24.14 -28.41
N ARG A 219 11.95 24.17 -29.43
CA ARG A 219 11.10 23.05 -29.86
C ARG A 219 10.29 22.37 -28.73
N ALA A 220 9.08 22.87 -28.46
CA ALA A 220 8.13 22.28 -27.52
C ALA A 220 7.87 20.79 -27.82
N THR A 221 8.43 19.91 -27.01
CA THR A 221 8.08 18.49 -26.97
C THR A 221 7.00 18.29 -25.92
N TRP A 222 5.74 18.36 -26.34
CA TRP A 222 4.67 17.68 -25.65
C TRP A 222 4.93 16.18 -25.76
N GLY A 223 4.87 15.45 -24.65
CA GLY A 223 5.17 14.01 -24.54
C GLY A 223 4.20 13.08 -25.27
N LEU A 224 3.86 13.40 -26.52
CA LEU A 224 3.18 12.55 -27.47
C LEU A 224 4.16 12.21 -28.61
N PRO A 225 4.16 10.97 -29.15
CA PRO A 225 5.00 10.62 -30.28
C PRO A 225 4.64 11.50 -31.48
N ARG A 226 5.67 12.11 -32.09
CA ARG A 226 5.58 13.08 -33.19
C ARG A 226 4.71 12.56 -34.34
N THR A 227 3.61 13.24 -34.64
CA THR A 227 3.06 13.29 -36.00
C THR A 227 3.80 14.39 -36.76
N THR A 228 4.45 14.01 -37.86
CA THR A 228 5.32 14.86 -38.67
C THR A 228 4.52 15.96 -39.36
N CYS A 229 4.79 17.23 -39.04
CA CYS A 229 4.38 18.37 -39.85
C CYS A 229 5.53 18.74 -40.80
N SER A 230 5.38 18.47 -42.09
CA SER A 230 6.38 18.80 -43.11
C SER A 230 6.39 20.31 -43.34
N SER A 231 7.56 20.95 -43.29
CA SER A 231 7.75 22.23 -43.97
C SER A 231 9.12 22.30 -44.62
N ARG A 232 9.07 22.73 -45.88
CA ARG A 232 10.11 22.77 -46.90
C ARG A 232 10.79 24.14 -46.87
N LYS A 233 12.10 24.22 -46.69
CA LYS A 233 13.02 25.29 -47.17
C LYS A 233 14.41 24.65 -47.34
N SER A 234 14.88 24.36 -48.55
CA SER A 234 15.64 25.27 -49.42
C SER A 234 16.66 26.12 -48.65
N THR A 235 17.93 25.69 -48.61
CA THR A 235 19.09 26.37 -49.27
C THR A 235 20.42 25.64 -48.97
N ARG A 236 21.08 25.19 -50.04
CA ARG A 236 22.52 25.14 -50.37
C ARG A 236 23.63 25.10 -49.28
N SER A 237 24.60 24.21 -49.57
CA SER A 237 26.08 24.39 -49.46
C SER A 237 26.64 24.37 -48.02
N THR A 238 27.69 23.64 -47.64
CA THR A 238 28.93 23.15 -48.30
C THR A 238 29.43 21.86 -47.61
N ALA A 239 30.19 21.08 -48.37
CA ALA A 239 30.93 19.88 -47.99
C ALA A 239 32.02 20.11 -46.91
N SER A 240 32.44 19.04 -46.23
CA SER A 240 33.80 18.49 -46.34
C SER A 240 34.04 17.29 -45.39
N TRP A 241 34.39 16.16 -46.00
CA TRP A 241 35.04 14.92 -45.51
C TRP A 241 34.37 14.10 -44.40
#